data_AF-A0A9X3TYP5-F1
#
_entry.id   AF-A0A9X3TYP5-F1
#
_cell.length_a   1.000
_cell.length_b   1.000
_cell.length_c   1.000
_cell.angle_alpha   90.00
_cell.angle_beta   90.00
_cell.angle_gamma   90.00
#
_symmetry.space_group_name_H-M   'P 1'
#
loop_
_entity.id
_entity.type
_entity.pdbx_description
1 polymer ?
#
loop_
_entity_poly.entity_id
_entity_poly.type
_entity_poly.pdbx_seq_one_letter_code
_entity_poly.pdbx_strand_id
1 'polypeptide(L)'
;MKFISSLLIAGLMTSSAWADKPKPVEETMIEIYHIVPGQHEAFLESIKKLDEINVSVGLPPRQLYIHSDGAGWDFVLIQPATTPADKKEALAAAMVKANMPSGPKYFFESRKFIQRHDDTVAQGPTTASDYLARR
;
A
#
# COMPACT_ATOMS: atom_id res chain seq x y z
N MET A 1 48.49 -6.48 -57.79
CA MET A 1 49.03 -5.70 -56.65
C MET A 1 48.09 -4.53 -56.39
N LYS A 2 47.16 -4.67 -55.44
CA LYS A 2 46.30 -3.59 -54.92
C LYS A 2 46.06 -3.89 -53.44
N PHE A 3 46.71 -3.11 -52.58
CA PHE A 3 46.46 -3.07 -51.14
C PHE A 3 45.21 -2.22 -50.91
N ILE A 4 44.23 -2.73 -50.17
CA ILE A 4 43.16 -1.92 -49.58
C ILE A 4 43.20 -2.16 -48.08
N SER A 5 43.71 -1.15 -47.38
CA SER A 5 43.67 -1.04 -45.92
C SER A 5 42.22 -0.91 -45.46
N SER A 6 41.79 -1.80 -44.56
CA SER A 6 40.53 -1.63 -43.81
C SER A 6 40.83 -0.96 -42.47
N LEU A 7 40.39 0.29 -42.36
CA LEU A 7 40.43 1.12 -41.16
C LEU A 7 39.36 0.62 -40.17
N LEU A 8 39.77 0.19 -38.98
CA LEU A 8 38.88 -0.21 -37.89
C LEU A 8 38.37 1.06 -37.17
N ILE A 9 37.09 1.41 -37.32
CA ILE A 9 36.45 2.46 -36.52
C ILE A 9 35.80 1.79 -35.31
N ALA A 10 36.43 1.93 -34.14
CA ALA A 10 35.83 1.56 -32.87
C ALA A 10 34.78 2.62 -32.49
N GLY A 11 33.50 2.27 -32.62
CA GLY A 11 32.39 3.10 -32.17
C GLY A 11 32.32 3.11 -30.63
N LEU A 12 32.64 4.24 -30.00
CA LEU A 12 32.23 4.50 -28.63
C LEU A 12 30.70 4.67 -28.62
N MET A 13 30.01 3.64 -28.16
CA MET A 13 28.62 3.75 -27.74
C MET A 13 28.60 4.40 -26.36
N THR A 14 28.51 5.73 -26.32
CA THR A 14 28.15 6.44 -25.09
C THR A 14 26.65 6.21 -24.85
N SER A 15 26.31 5.15 -24.11
CA SER A 15 24.99 5.00 -23.53
C SER A 15 24.79 6.12 -22.51
N SER A 16 24.24 7.24 -22.95
CA SER A 16 23.59 8.20 -22.07
C SER A 16 22.38 7.48 -21.47
N ALA A 17 22.58 6.80 -20.35
CA ALA A 17 21.49 6.40 -19.49
C ALA A 17 20.92 7.70 -18.92
N TRP A 18 19.85 8.19 -19.52
CA TRP A 18 18.97 9.14 -18.86
C TRP A 18 18.47 8.40 -17.63
N ALA A 19 19.09 8.65 -16.48
CA ALA A 19 18.61 8.12 -15.21
C ALA A 19 17.17 8.61 -15.06
N ASP A 20 16.21 7.69 -15.11
CA ASP A 20 14.82 8.01 -14.83
C ASP A 20 14.78 8.76 -13.50
N LYS A 21 14.12 9.93 -13.49
CA LYS A 21 13.92 10.67 -12.24
C LYS A 21 13.27 9.71 -11.23
N PRO A 22 13.76 9.65 -9.98
CA PRO A 22 13.16 8.78 -8.99
C PRO A 22 11.67 9.08 -8.87
N LYS A 23 10.83 8.06 -9.07
CA LYS A 23 9.37 8.19 -8.96
C LYS A 23 9.00 8.70 -7.57
N PRO A 24 7.95 9.53 -7.40
CA PRO A 24 7.45 9.90 -6.07
C PRO A 24 7.27 8.68 -5.16
N VAL A 25 7.58 8.81 -3.86
CA VAL A 25 7.24 7.74 -2.91
C VAL A 25 5.78 7.99 -2.53
N GLU A 26 4.94 6.97 -2.67
CA GLU A 26 3.54 7.04 -2.29
C GLU A 26 3.38 7.17 -0.77
N GLU A 27 2.34 7.90 -0.34
CA GLU A 27 1.93 7.91 1.07
C GLU A 27 1.07 6.68 1.38
N THR A 28 1.48 5.93 2.39
CA THR A 28 0.79 4.74 2.87
C THR A 28 0.35 4.94 4.31
N MET A 29 -0.85 4.48 4.62
CA MET A 29 -1.31 4.28 5.99
C MET A 29 -0.78 2.93 6.49
N ILE A 30 -0.21 2.93 7.69
CA ILE A 30 0.23 1.74 8.42
C ILE A 30 -0.56 1.69 9.72
N GLU A 31 -1.30 0.61 9.94
CA GLU A 31 -2.10 0.41 11.14
C GLU A 31 -1.64 -0.87 11.84
N ILE A 32 -1.30 -0.75 13.12
CA ILE A 32 -0.80 -1.84 13.96
C ILE A 32 -1.89 -2.17 14.98
N TYR A 33 -2.43 -3.39 14.91
CA TYR A 33 -3.57 -3.81 15.69
C TYR A 33 -3.20 -4.80 16.79
N HIS A 34 -3.71 -4.54 17.99
CA HIS A 34 -3.89 -5.50 19.06
C HIS A 34 -5.39 -5.79 19.20
N ILE A 35 -5.77 -7.04 19.02
CA ILE A 35 -7.15 -7.48 18.93
C ILE A 35 -7.63 -7.98 20.29
N VAL A 36 -8.90 -7.70 20.60
CA VAL A 36 -9.56 -8.25 21.79
C VAL A 36 -9.47 -9.80 21.74
N PRO A 37 -9.03 -10.48 22.81
CA PRO A 37 -8.90 -11.94 22.79
C PRO A 37 -10.18 -12.64 22.30
N GLY A 38 -10.02 -13.50 21.29
CA GLY A 38 -11.13 -14.25 20.67
C GLY A 38 -11.90 -13.50 19.57
N GLN A 39 -11.54 -12.25 19.26
CA GLN A 39 -12.16 -11.46 18.19
C GLN A 39 -11.34 -11.43 16.89
N HIS A 40 -10.25 -12.19 16.81
CA HIS A 40 -9.34 -12.25 15.64
C HIS A 40 -10.06 -12.58 14.34
N GLU A 41 -10.87 -13.63 14.33
CA GLU A 41 -11.62 -14.01 13.14
C GLU A 41 -12.66 -12.95 12.75
N ALA A 42 -13.39 -12.41 13.74
CA ALA A 42 -14.38 -11.36 13.50
C ALA A 42 -13.75 -10.08 12.93
N PHE A 43 -12.57 -9.70 13.43
CA PHE A 43 -11.78 -8.60 12.87
C PHE A 43 -11.42 -8.87 11.41
N LEU A 44 -10.86 -10.05 11.10
CA LEU A 44 -10.42 -10.40 9.76
C LEU A 44 -11.59 -10.49 8.76
N GLU A 45 -12.75 -11.04 9.14
CA GLU A 45 -13.94 -11.02 8.29
C GLU A 45 -14.45 -9.59 8.03
N SER A 46 -14.32 -8.69 9.01
CA SER A 46 -14.59 -7.26 8.84
C SER A 46 -13.65 -6.62 7.80
N ILE A 47 -12.34 -6.88 7.90
CA ILE A 47 -11.34 -6.36 6.96
C ILE A 47 -11.55 -6.92 5.55
N LYS A 48 -11.77 -8.22 5.43
CA LYS A 48 -12.10 -8.88 4.16
C LYS A 48 -13.30 -8.24 3.47
N LYS A 49 -14.37 -7.93 4.20
CA LYS A 49 -15.53 -7.22 3.63
C LYS A 49 -15.17 -5.82 3.12
N LEU A 50 -14.34 -5.08 3.85
CA LEU A 50 -13.84 -3.77 3.40
C LEU A 50 -12.94 -3.89 2.16
N ASP A 51 -12.16 -4.97 2.05
CA ASP A 51 -11.30 -5.23 0.91
C ASP A 51 -12.09 -5.64 -0.34
N GLU A 52 -13.13 -6.46 -0.18
CA GLU A 52 -14.08 -6.78 -1.26
C GLU A 52 -14.76 -5.52 -1.80
N ILE A 53 -15.13 -4.58 -0.91
CA ILE A 53 -15.69 -3.28 -1.31
C ILE A 53 -14.65 -2.46 -2.08
N ASN A 54 -13.40 -2.38 -1.61
CA ASN A 54 -12.33 -1.68 -2.32
C ASN A 54 -12.16 -2.24 -3.75
N VAL A 55 -12.05 -3.56 -3.88
CA VAL A 55 -11.88 -4.23 -5.17
C VAL A 55 -13.06 -3.93 -6.11
N SER A 56 -14.28 -3.90 -5.59
CA SER A 56 -15.49 -3.65 -6.40
C SER A 56 -15.51 -2.27 -7.07
N VAL A 57 -14.74 -1.31 -6.57
CA VAL A 57 -14.62 0.05 -7.13
C VAL A 57 -13.26 0.32 -7.79
N GLY A 58 -12.43 -0.72 -7.91
CA GLY A 58 -11.10 -0.66 -8.51
C GLY A 58 -10.05 -0.02 -7.61
N LEU A 59 -10.24 -0.08 -6.29
CA LEU A 59 -9.20 0.23 -5.31
C LEU A 59 -8.48 -1.06 -4.90
N PRO A 60 -7.20 -1.00 -4.49
CA PRO A 60 -6.50 -2.19 -4.00
C PRO A 60 -7.09 -2.68 -2.67
N PRO A 61 -7.08 -4.00 -2.41
CA PRO A 61 -7.29 -4.51 -1.05
C PRO A 61 -6.13 -4.08 -0.14
N ARG A 62 -6.35 -4.11 1.16
CA ARG A 62 -5.30 -3.85 2.15
C ARG A 62 -4.29 -4.99 2.14
N GLN A 63 -3.03 -4.67 2.39
CA GLN A 63 -2.02 -5.70 2.66
C GLN A 63 -2.12 -6.10 4.12
N LEU A 64 -2.31 -7.38 4.39
CA LEU A 64 -2.38 -7.95 5.73
C LEU A 64 -1.06 -8.64 6.08
N TYR A 65 -0.48 -8.26 7.21
CA TYR A 65 0.67 -8.93 7.81
C TYR A 65 0.22 -9.57 9.13
N ILE A 66 0.53 -10.84 9.30
CA ILE A 66 0.13 -11.64 10.46
C ILE A 66 1.33 -11.80 11.38
N HIS A 67 1.15 -11.55 12.67
CA HIS A 67 2.21 -11.73 13.64
C HIS A 67 2.63 -13.20 13.71
N SER A 68 3.94 -13.43 13.76
CA SER A 68 4.52 -14.77 13.89
C SER A 68 5.64 -14.82 14.92
N ASP A 69 6.40 -13.74 15.06
CA ASP A 69 7.49 -13.59 16.04
C ASP A 69 7.78 -12.10 16.30
N GLY A 70 8.32 -11.78 17.49
CA GLY A 70 8.71 -10.42 17.90
C GLY A 70 7.68 -9.65 18.72
N ALA A 71 7.42 -8.38 18.36
CA ALA A 71 6.58 -7.45 19.14
C ALA A 71 5.11 -7.93 19.27
N GLY A 72 4.46 -7.68 20.42
CA GLY A 72 3.18 -8.31 20.78
C GLY A 72 1.90 -7.80 20.11
N TRP A 73 1.94 -7.43 18.83
CA TRP A 73 0.78 -7.09 17.99
C TRP A 73 0.19 -8.35 17.33
N ASP A 74 -1.04 -8.28 16.81
CA ASP A 74 -1.69 -9.42 16.13
C ASP A 74 -1.64 -9.27 14.60
N PHE A 75 -2.01 -8.09 14.10
CA PHE A 75 -2.08 -7.81 12.66
C PHE A 75 -1.53 -6.42 12.33
N VAL A 76 -0.94 -6.28 11.14
CA VAL A 76 -0.63 -4.98 10.53
C VAL A 76 -1.37 -4.88 9.20
N LEU A 77 -2.03 -3.74 8.98
CA LEU A 77 -2.62 -3.39 7.69
C LEU A 77 -1.82 -2.26 7.03
N ILE A 78 -1.53 -2.42 5.74
CA ILE A 78 -0.91 -1.39 4.91
C ILE A 78 -1.83 -1.08 3.74
N GLN A 79 -2.15 0.20 3.55
CA GLN A 79 -3.05 0.67 2.50
C GLN A 79 -2.66 2.07 2.01
N PRO A 80 -3.15 2.52 0.83
CA PRO A 80 -2.97 3.91 0.41
C PRO A 80 -3.48 4.88 1.49
N ALA A 81 -2.72 5.93 1.81
CA ALA A 81 -3.10 6.89 2.84
C ALA A 81 -4.34 7.71 2.46
N THR A 82 -4.63 7.81 1.17
CA THR A 82 -5.78 8.56 0.65
C THR A 82 -6.55 7.75 -0.38
N THR A 83 -7.86 7.99 -0.43
CA THR A 83 -8.70 7.52 -1.55
C THR A 83 -8.59 8.53 -2.70
N PRO A 84 -8.27 8.07 -3.93
CA PRO A 84 -8.28 8.92 -5.13
C PRO A 84 -9.62 9.67 -5.28
N ALA A 85 -9.55 10.94 -5.69
CA ALA A 85 -10.72 11.82 -5.72
C ALA A 85 -11.85 11.27 -6.61
N ASP A 86 -11.50 10.67 -7.75
CA ASP A 86 -12.40 10.03 -8.72
C ASP A 86 -13.03 8.73 -8.20
N LYS A 87 -12.55 8.19 -7.07
CA LYS A 87 -13.05 6.96 -6.46
C LYS A 87 -13.92 7.17 -5.21
N LYS A 88 -13.94 8.38 -4.64
CA LYS A 88 -14.63 8.67 -3.37
C LYS A 88 -16.13 8.39 -3.42
N GLU A 89 -16.81 8.87 -4.46
CA GLU A 89 -18.26 8.68 -4.60
C GLU A 89 -18.63 7.21 -4.83
N ALA A 90 -17.88 6.52 -5.70
CA ALA A 90 -18.09 5.10 -5.96
C ALA A 90 -17.88 4.25 -4.70
N LEU A 91 -16.82 4.53 -3.93
CA LEU A 91 -16.54 3.85 -2.66
C LEU A 91 -17.67 4.08 -1.64
N ALA A 92 -18.13 5.33 -1.49
CA ALA A 92 -19.22 5.66 -0.57
C ALA A 92 -20.52 4.93 -0.97
N ALA A 93 -20.86 4.90 -2.25
CA ALA A 93 -22.03 4.16 -2.75
C ALA A 93 -21.92 2.64 -2.51
N ALA A 94 -20.73 2.07 -2.71
CA ALA A 94 -20.47 0.65 -2.45
C ALA A 94 -20.60 0.31 -0.95
N MET A 95 -20.10 1.16 -0.06
CA MET A 95 -20.25 1.00 1.40
C MET A 95 -21.72 1.01 1.82
N VAL A 96 -22.53 1.93 1.27
CA VAL A 96 -23.99 1.96 1.52
C VAL A 96 -24.66 0.70 1.00
N LYS A 97 -24.36 0.28 -0.24
CA LYS A 97 -24.92 -0.94 -0.85
C LYS A 97 -24.58 -2.19 -0.02
N ALA A 98 -23.39 -2.25 0.57
CA ALA A 98 -22.95 -3.35 1.43
C ALA A 98 -23.47 -3.26 2.88
N ASN A 99 -24.34 -2.28 3.17
CA ASN A 99 -24.87 -2.00 4.51
C ASN A 99 -23.76 -1.87 5.57
N MET A 100 -22.66 -1.22 5.20
CA MET A 100 -21.55 -0.99 6.13
C MET A 100 -21.94 0.09 7.14
N PRO A 101 -21.56 -0.05 8.42
CA PRO A 101 -21.74 1.01 9.39
C PRO A 101 -20.90 2.22 8.99
N SER A 102 -21.40 3.42 9.28
CA SER A 102 -20.72 4.68 9.03
C SER A 102 -20.79 5.60 10.25
N GLY A 103 -19.98 6.65 10.27
CA GLY A 103 -19.96 7.65 11.36
C GLY A 103 -19.75 7.01 12.75
N PRO A 104 -20.49 7.46 13.78
CA PRO A 104 -20.34 6.92 15.14
C PRO A 104 -20.61 5.41 15.24
N LYS A 105 -21.52 4.86 14.40
CA LYS A 105 -21.79 3.42 14.40
C LYS A 105 -20.56 2.64 13.96
N TYR A 106 -19.86 3.09 12.92
CA TYR A 106 -18.59 2.47 12.50
C TYR A 106 -17.58 2.47 13.64
N PHE A 107 -17.43 3.61 14.33
CA PHE A 107 -16.55 3.73 15.48
C PHE A 107 -16.89 2.69 16.56
N PHE A 108 -18.13 2.64 17.05
CA PHE A 108 -18.49 1.71 18.11
C PHE A 108 -18.40 0.23 17.70
N GLU A 109 -18.80 -0.11 16.49
CA GLU A 109 -18.67 -1.48 15.98
C GLU A 109 -17.19 -1.88 15.89
N SER A 110 -16.33 -1.00 15.35
CA SER A 110 -14.89 -1.27 15.21
C SER A 110 -14.19 -1.56 16.54
N ARG A 111 -14.60 -0.88 17.62
CA ARG A 111 -14.00 -1.05 18.95
C ARG A 111 -14.39 -2.33 19.66
N LYS A 112 -15.36 -3.10 19.14
CA LYS A 112 -15.68 -4.43 19.70
C LYS A 112 -14.55 -5.43 19.51
N PHE A 113 -13.80 -5.29 18.41
CA PHE A 113 -12.72 -6.21 18.06
C PHE A 113 -11.33 -5.66 18.39
N ILE A 114 -11.15 -4.34 18.53
CA ILE A 114 -9.83 -3.73 18.71
C ILE A 114 -9.57 -3.41 20.19
N GLN A 115 -8.57 -4.05 20.80
CA GLN A 115 -8.13 -3.72 22.16
C GLN A 115 -7.38 -2.38 22.18
N ARG A 116 -6.41 -2.23 21.28
CA ARG A 116 -5.72 -0.98 20.97
C ARG A 116 -5.17 -1.03 19.55
N HIS A 117 -4.97 0.12 18.94
CA HIS A 117 -4.20 0.23 17.71
C HIS A 117 -3.39 1.52 17.74
N ASP A 118 -2.31 1.51 16.98
CA ASP A 118 -1.52 2.68 16.63
C ASP A 118 -1.55 2.79 15.10
N ASP A 119 -1.65 4.01 14.58
CA ASP A 119 -1.65 4.27 13.14
C ASP A 119 -0.71 5.43 12.77
N THR A 120 -0.19 5.37 11.54
CA THR A 120 0.68 6.42 11.01
C THR A 120 0.63 6.49 9.49
N VAL A 121 0.93 7.67 8.94
CA VAL A 121 1.16 7.86 7.51
C VAL A 121 2.66 7.90 7.26
N ALA A 122 3.13 7.07 6.34
CA ALA A 122 4.53 6.96 5.96
C ALA A 122 4.71 7.03 4.45
N GLN A 123 5.93 7.36 4.00
CA GLN A 123 6.30 7.26 2.59
C GLN A 123 6.85 5.87 2.31
N GLY A 124 6.13 5.06 1.53
CA GLY A 124 6.60 3.76 1.09
C GLY A 124 5.57 2.98 0.24
N PRO A 125 5.93 1.78 -0.24
CA PRO A 125 7.23 1.13 -0.08
C PRO A 125 8.30 1.77 -0.99
N THR A 126 9.52 1.89 -0.47
CA THR A 126 10.71 2.35 -1.21
C THR A 126 11.95 1.65 -0.66
N THR A 127 13.07 1.69 -1.37
CA THR A 127 14.37 1.26 -0.84
C THR A 127 15.16 2.46 -0.28
N ALA A 128 16.15 2.19 0.57
CA ALA A 128 17.09 3.20 1.01
C ALA A 128 17.85 3.83 -0.18
N SER A 129 18.20 3.03 -1.20
CA SER A 129 18.85 3.52 -2.43
C SER A 129 17.97 4.52 -3.17
N ASP A 130 16.71 4.18 -3.42
CA ASP A 130 15.76 5.03 -4.14
C ASP A 130 15.37 6.29 -3.35
N TYR A 131 15.38 6.20 -2.02
CA TYR A 131 15.15 7.35 -1.16
C TYR A 131 16.35 8.31 -1.19
N LEU A 132 17.57 7.79 -1.01
CA LEU A 132 18.80 8.59 -1.03
C LEU A 132 19.11 9.19 -2.40
N ALA A 133 18.63 8.59 -3.50
CA ALA A 133 18.75 9.12 -4.85
C ALA A 133 17.98 10.45 -5.09
N ARG A 134 17.21 10.93 -4.11
CA ARG A 134 16.38 12.15 -4.21
C ARG A 134 16.98 13.40 -3.58
N ARG A 135 18.12 13.28 -2.88
CA ARG A 135 18.79 14.40 -2.22
C ARG A 135 19.43 15.37 -3.21
#